data_AF-A0A177DZ66-F1
#
_entry.id   AF-A0A177DZ66-F1
#
_cell.length_a   1.000
_cell.length_b   1.000
_cell.length_c   1.000
_cell.angle_alpha   90.00
_cell.angle_beta   90.00
_cell.angle_gamma   90.00
#
_symmetry.space_group_name_H-M   'P 1'
#
loop_
_entity.id
_entity.type
_entity.pdbx_description
1 polymer ?
#
loop_
_entity_poly.entity_id
_entity_poly.type
_entity_poly.pdbx_seq_one_letter_code
_entity_poly.pdbx_strand_id
1 'polypeptide(L)'
;MAAGRKERKSVAVFLAANTGNDIRYEKLIHHVAAMFAKNGWNLVYGGSARGLMGTLGKAASALGVDVHGVKPRPFLKYEETGELPTFGHHELVDDLYTQKKRIAELTDAFIILPGGFGTLEEYTAVRMWSKLGVWRRPIVLLNFEGFYTPLLDWITKAKSLDFVSENSVAVVSVVNSVGEIDALLSNPATVVENDDHFDWSVLVPGHVDSWQSDFEKSLVDIADQVSLQHSLTVHWSTWHTWDYYTRVNPGVTEANVRIWKDIAPFSTCVGMTYQVAKNLGAALRAAPSLARGLERLRTVACPASADSTQPYHCVTGVFMDSYCIVIDPVFSVKAFTVPYNGSFETLPYITTSGRTQQRCFRYFARPSGDKVLTMEKVGSVDAAVQFSDIDHNTALQQISMRAARNTRIGSKVPSKKVVVVRSLMDEKPTKIASTPLNAEFVVTACRVQIDFGERILTMQIPSNDWLFKPENKRYLLRLQHSPMYTPVNDAVLNLVIALKSLSNDGIALDQLLLMGEIGERLGLARGEILRIADSLWPEKHHVHYP
;
A
#
# COMPACT_ATOMS: atom_id res chain seq x y z
N MET A 1 -13.04 3.43 40.88
CA MET A 1 -12.84 1.97 40.83
C MET A 1 -13.45 1.45 39.53
N ALA A 2 -12.64 1.13 38.53
CA ALA A 2 -13.11 0.50 37.29
C ALA A 2 -12.96 -1.01 37.47
N ALA A 3 -14.07 -1.71 37.70
CA ALA A 3 -14.09 -3.16 37.68
C ALA A 3 -13.70 -3.61 36.26
N GLY A 4 -12.60 -4.36 36.16
CA GLY A 4 -12.08 -4.89 34.89
C GLY A 4 -13.16 -5.68 34.17
N ARG A 5 -13.62 -5.17 33.03
CA ARG A 5 -14.57 -5.86 32.15
C ARG A 5 -13.82 -7.03 31.56
N LYS A 6 -14.12 -8.25 32.01
CA LYS A 6 -13.60 -9.49 31.40
C LYS A 6 -13.96 -9.44 29.91
N GLU A 7 -12.95 -9.48 29.05
CA GLU A 7 -13.11 -9.39 27.60
C GLU A 7 -14.05 -10.52 27.14
N ARG A 8 -15.12 -10.18 26.39
CA ARG A 8 -16.10 -11.16 25.93
C ARG A 8 -15.51 -11.94 24.76
N LYS A 9 -15.55 -13.27 24.84
CA LYS A 9 -15.07 -14.16 23.78
C LYS A 9 -15.95 -14.05 22.54
N SER A 10 -15.36 -13.87 21.37
CA SER A 10 -16.06 -13.87 20.08
C SER A 10 -15.91 -15.24 19.40
N VAL A 11 -17.01 -15.89 19.06
CA VAL A 11 -17.00 -17.26 18.50
C VAL A 11 -17.66 -17.26 17.13
N ALA A 12 -16.92 -17.73 16.11
CA ALA A 12 -17.46 -17.88 14.77
C ALA A 12 -18.26 -19.17 14.64
N VAL A 13 -19.39 -19.10 13.91
CA VAL A 13 -20.20 -20.27 13.59
C VAL A 13 -20.33 -20.41 12.08
N PHE A 14 -19.85 -21.53 11.55
CA PHE A 14 -20.09 -21.96 10.17
C PHE A 14 -21.21 -23.00 10.16
N LEU A 15 -22.24 -22.77 9.33
CA LEU A 15 -23.47 -23.55 9.30
C LEU A 15 -24.19 -23.43 7.95
N ALA A 16 -25.20 -24.28 7.74
CA ALA A 16 -25.98 -24.29 6.51
C ALA A 16 -26.66 -22.93 6.22
N ALA A 17 -26.54 -22.46 4.97
CA ALA A 17 -27.32 -21.34 4.45
C ALA A 17 -28.81 -21.68 4.20
N ASN A 18 -29.15 -22.98 4.14
CA ASN A 18 -30.51 -23.48 3.97
C ASN A 18 -31.03 -24.04 5.30
N THR A 19 -32.36 -24.07 5.50
CA THR A 19 -33.00 -24.65 6.70
C THR A 19 -32.91 -26.17 6.78
N GLY A 20 -32.81 -26.84 5.62
CA GLY A 20 -32.97 -28.30 5.53
C GLY A 20 -34.44 -28.73 5.64
N ASN A 21 -34.66 -30.04 5.79
CA ASN A 21 -35.99 -30.68 5.85
C ASN A 21 -36.27 -31.38 7.19
N ASP A 22 -35.40 -31.21 8.18
CA ASP A 22 -35.53 -31.84 9.50
C ASP A 22 -35.48 -30.77 10.60
N ILE A 23 -36.57 -30.68 11.36
CA ILE A 23 -36.78 -29.71 12.43
C ILE A 23 -35.74 -29.80 13.55
N ARG A 24 -35.06 -30.95 13.69
CA ARG A 24 -34.01 -31.13 14.71
C ARG A 24 -32.85 -30.14 14.55
N TYR A 25 -32.52 -29.75 13.31
CA TYR A 25 -31.46 -28.79 13.06
C TYR A 25 -31.85 -27.36 13.47
N GLU A 26 -33.11 -26.98 13.27
CA GLU A 26 -33.60 -25.68 13.76
C GLU A 26 -33.56 -25.63 15.30
N LYS A 27 -34.01 -26.70 15.97
CA LYS A 27 -33.90 -26.84 17.43
C LYS A 27 -32.45 -26.78 17.91
N LEU A 28 -31.52 -27.42 17.19
CA LEU A 28 -30.09 -27.32 17.47
C LEU A 28 -29.61 -25.87 17.45
N ILE A 29 -30.01 -25.09 16.44
CA ILE A 29 -29.63 -23.67 16.34
C ILE A 29 -30.12 -22.86 17.54
N HIS A 30 -31.34 -23.10 18.02
CA HIS A 30 -31.84 -22.45 19.24
C HIS A 30 -31.03 -22.82 20.49
N HIS A 31 -30.63 -24.09 20.63
CA HIS A 31 -29.75 -24.51 21.72
C HIS A 31 -28.37 -23.83 21.65
N VAL A 32 -27.81 -23.68 20.45
CA VAL A 32 -26.55 -22.95 20.25
C VAL A 32 -26.71 -21.47 20.61
N ALA A 33 -27.77 -20.81 20.17
CA ALA A 33 -28.04 -19.41 20.55
C ALA A 33 -28.17 -19.23 22.08
N ALA A 34 -28.87 -20.15 22.75
CA ALA A 34 -29.00 -20.16 24.20
C ALA A 34 -27.65 -20.37 24.91
N MET A 35 -26.77 -21.22 24.37
CA MET A 35 -25.41 -21.41 24.87
C MET A 35 -24.58 -20.13 24.79
N PHE A 36 -24.65 -19.39 23.66
CA PHE A 36 -23.94 -18.11 23.51
C PHE A 36 -24.40 -17.09 24.56
N ALA A 37 -25.73 -16.95 24.74
CA ALA A 37 -26.31 -16.05 25.72
C ALA A 37 -25.91 -16.42 27.15
N LYS A 38 -26.00 -17.71 27.51
CA LYS A 38 -25.61 -18.25 28.83
C LYS A 38 -24.15 -17.91 29.16
N ASN A 39 -23.24 -18.03 28.19
CA ASN A 39 -21.81 -17.82 28.40
C ASN A 39 -21.34 -16.37 28.19
N GLY A 40 -22.23 -15.48 27.71
CA GLY A 40 -21.87 -14.11 27.38
C GLY A 40 -20.86 -13.99 26.23
N TRP A 41 -20.90 -14.94 25.28
CA TRP A 41 -20.08 -14.91 24.07
C TRP A 41 -20.72 -14.05 22.99
N ASN A 42 -19.90 -13.48 22.11
CA ASN A 42 -20.36 -12.79 20.90
C ASN A 42 -20.38 -13.77 19.73
N LEU A 43 -21.33 -13.59 18.81
CA LEU A 43 -21.49 -14.41 17.62
C LEU A 43 -20.86 -13.73 16.40
N VAL A 44 -19.95 -14.42 15.72
CA VAL A 44 -19.46 -14.04 14.38
C VAL A 44 -19.96 -15.07 13.36
N TYR A 45 -20.47 -14.64 12.20
CA TYR A 45 -20.95 -15.57 11.16
C TYR A 45 -21.01 -14.93 9.77
N GLY A 46 -21.42 -15.70 8.75
CA GLY A 46 -21.48 -15.24 7.36
C GLY A 46 -22.61 -14.25 7.02
N GLY A 47 -23.39 -13.77 8.01
CA GLY A 47 -24.23 -12.58 7.84
C GLY A 47 -25.56 -12.75 7.10
N SER A 48 -26.01 -13.96 6.78
CA SER A 48 -27.30 -14.16 6.08
C SER A 48 -28.52 -14.04 7.00
N ALA A 49 -29.64 -13.52 6.49
CA ALA A 49 -30.94 -13.51 7.17
C ALA A 49 -31.77 -14.78 6.90
N ARG A 50 -31.28 -15.65 6.01
CA ARG A 50 -31.98 -16.85 5.51
C ARG A 50 -31.45 -18.13 6.16
N GLY A 51 -32.27 -19.18 6.12
CA GLY A 51 -31.86 -20.53 6.54
C GLY A 51 -31.49 -20.66 8.01
N LEU A 52 -30.65 -21.65 8.34
CA LEU A 52 -30.15 -21.85 9.70
C LEU A 52 -29.26 -20.69 10.17
N MET A 53 -28.51 -20.05 9.25
CA MET A 53 -27.77 -18.81 9.51
C MET A 53 -28.66 -17.68 10.05
N GLY A 54 -29.75 -17.39 9.34
CA GLY A 54 -30.72 -16.39 9.76
C GLY A 54 -31.41 -16.74 11.07
N THR A 55 -31.73 -18.02 11.26
CA THR A 55 -32.32 -18.54 12.50
C THR A 55 -31.39 -18.30 13.68
N LEU A 56 -30.09 -18.59 13.53
CA LEU A 56 -29.08 -18.40 14.57
C LEU A 56 -28.93 -16.92 14.92
N GLY A 57 -28.75 -16.07 13.91
CA GLY A 57 -28.57 -14.64 14.10
C GLY A 57 -29.77 -13.98 14.80
N LYS A 58 -30.99 -14.32 14.39
CA LYS A 58 -32.23 -13.83 15.03
C LYS A 58 -32.36 -14.33 16.46
N ALA A 59 -32.17 -15.64 16.69
CA ALA A 59 -32.31 -16.24 18.02
C ALA A 59 -31.26 -15.69 19.00
N ALA A 60 -30.00 -15.57 18.57
CA ALA A 60 -28.93 -15.01 19.39
C ALA A 60 -29.19 -13.52 19.70
N SER A 61 -29.54 -12.72 18.70
CA SER A 61 -29.83 -11.29 18.90
C SER A 61 -31.02 -11.08 19.85
N ALA A 62 -32.08 -11.89 19.74
CA ALA A 62 -33.23 -11.84 20.64
C ALA A 62 -32.88 -12.19 22.09
N LEU A 63 -31.81 -12.97 22.31
CA LEU A 63 -31.28 -13.30 23.64
C LEU A 63 -30.24 -12.29 24.14
N GLY A 64 -30.03 -11.17 23.43
CA GLY A 64 -29.08 -10.12 23.80
C GLY A 64 -27.61 -10.46 23.53
N VAL A 65 -27.34 -11.48 22.71
CA VAL A 65 -26.01 -11.79 22.20
C VAL A 65 -25.60 -10.70 21.20
N ASP A 66 -24.34 -10.26 21.27
CA ASP A 66 -23.77 -9.37 20.25
C ASP A 66 -23.49 -10.19 18.98
N VAL A 67 -24.13 -9.82 17.87
CA VAL A 67 -24.09 -10.56 16.60
C VAL A 67 -23.37 -9.73 15.56
N HIS A 68 -22.30 -10.28 14.98
CA HIS A 68 -21.52 -9.70 13.90
C HIS A 68 -21.57 -10.58 12.65
N GLY A 69 -22.24 -10.11 11.60
CA GLY A 69 -22.25 -10.76 10.29
C GLY A 69 -21.26 -10.13 9.31
N VAL A 70 -20.46 -10.95 8.63
CA VAL A 70 -19.58 -10.49 7.54
C VAL A 70 -20.11 -11.06 6.24
N LYS A 71 -20.49 -10.20 5.27
CA LYS A 71 -21.15 -10.62 4.03
C LYS A 71 -20.44 -10.11 2.76
N PRO A 72 -20.23 -10.94 1.73
CA PRO A 72 -19.75 -10.48 0.44
C PRO A 72 -20.83 -9.65 -0.27
N ARG A 73 -20.47 -8.50 -0.86
CA ARG A 73 -21.39 -7.65 -1.62
C ARG A 73 -22.19 -8.40 -2.69
N PRO A 74 -21.62 -9.34 -3.48
CA PRO A 74 -22.39 -10.10 -4.47
C PRO A 74 -23.54 -10.93 -3.88
N PHE A 75 -23.53 -11.20 -2.56
CA PHE A 75 -24.53 -12.03 -1.91
C PHE A 75 -25.74 -11.27 -1.40
N LEU A 76 -25.70 -9.93 -1.37
CA LEU A 76 -26.86 -9.11 -0.99
C LEU A 76 -28.11 -9.40 -1.83
N LYS A 77 -27.93 -9.59 -3.14
CA LYS A 77 -29.05 -9.90 -4.05
C LYS A 77 -29.74 -11.24 -3.79
N TYR A 78 -29.13 -12.11 -2.97
CA TYR A 78 -29.72 -13.40 -2.59
C TYR A 78 -30.42 -13.34 -1.22
N GLU A 79 -30.36 -12.21 -0.52
CA GLU A 79 -31.18 -11.96 0.66
C GLU A 79 -32.63 -11.65 0.27
N GLU A 80 -33.56 -11.97 1.17
CA GLU A 80 -35.00 -11.80 0.92
C GLU A 80 -35.39 -10.35 0.61
N THR A 81 -34.75 -9.39 1.30
CA THR A 81 -35.01 -7.95 1.13
C THR A 81 -34.04 -7.27 0.15
N GLY A 82 -33.00 -7.97 -0.30
CA GLY A 82 -31.87 -7.35 -1.01
C GLY A 82 -30.95 -6.49 -0.13
N GLU A 83 -31.22 -6.42 1.17
CA GLU A 83 -30.51 -5.60 2.15
C GLU A 83 -29.80 -6.45 3.21
N LEU A 84 -28.99 -5.80 4.05
CA LEU A 84 -28.41 -6.45 5.22
C LEU A 84 -29.51 -6.81 6.24
N PRO A 85 -29.30 -7.86 7.06
CA PRO A 85 -30.23 -8.20 8.12
C PRO A 85 -30.42 -7.03 9.10
N THR A 86 -31.64 -6.90 9.65
CA THR A 86 -32.01 -5.82 10.59
C THR A 86 -31.66 -6.12 12.05
N PHE A 87 -31.21 -7.35 12.35
CA PHE A 87 -30.74 -7.77 13.66
C PHE A 87 -29.22 -7.78 13.68
N GLY A 88 -28.59 -7.47 14.82
CA GLY A 88 -27.12 -7.46 14.93
C GLY A 88 -26.43 -6.37 14.10
N HIS A 89 -25.10 -6.43 14.06
CA HIS A 89 -24.23 -5.61 13.23
C HIS A 89 -23.72 -6.41 12.02
N HIS A 90 -23.79 -5.84 10.82
CA HIS A 90 -23.33 -6.50 9.61
C HIS A 90 -22.43 -5.59 8.77
N GLU A 91 -21.32 -6.15 8.29
CA GLU A 91 -20.37 -5.46 7.40
C GLU A 91 -20.30 -6.15 6.02
N LEU A 92 -19.99 -5.34 4.99
CA LEU A 92 -19.86 -5.78 3.62
C LEU A 92 -18.40 -5.85 3.18
N VAL A 93 -18.01 -6.98 2.60
CA VAL A 93 -16.68 -7.21 2.01
C VAL A 93 -16.77 -7.49 0.51
N ASP A 94 -15.65 -7.39 -0.18
CA ASP A 94 -15.61 -7.45 -1.64
C ASP A 94 -15.84 -8.88 -2.18
N ASP A 95 -15.32 -9.88 -1.46
CA ASP A 95 -15.27 -11.27 -1.92
C ASP A 95 -15.24 -12.30 -0.76
N LEU A 96 -15.35 -13.59 -1.10
CA LEU A 96 -15.36 -14.71 -0.15
C LEU A 96 -14.02 -14.91 0.60
N TYR A 97 -12.90 -14.58 -0.04
CA TYR A 97 -11.59 -14.72 0.60
C TYR A 97 -11.43 -13.68 1.71
N THR A 98 -11.73 -12.42 1.40
CA THR A 98 -11.76 -11.30 2.34
C THR A 98 -12.76 -11.57 3.46
N GLN A 99 -13.92 -12.17 3.16
CA GLN A 99 -14.90 -12.59 4.17
C GLN A 99 -14.31 -13.55 5.20
N LYS A 100 -13.69 -14.66 4.76
CA LYS A 100 -13.13 -15.66 5.68
C LYS A 100 -11.99 -15.11 6.51
N LYS A 101 -11.09 -14.32 5.89
CA LYS A 101 -10.01 -13.63 6.60
C LYS A 101 -10.58 -12.74 7.71
N ARG A 102 -11.62 -11.96 7.37
CA ARG A 102 -12.25 -11.04 8.30
C ARG A 102 -12.99 -11.75 9.44
N ILE A 103 -13.71 -12.83 9.15
CA ILE A 103 -14.32 -13.68 10.19
C ILE A 103 -13.24 -14.22 11.12
N ALA A 104 -12.10 -14.70 10.60
CA ALA A 104 -11.01 -15.19 11.43
C ALA A 104 -10.44 -14.10 12.35
N GLU A 105 -10.17 -12.90 11.81
CA GLU A 105 -9.68 -11.74 12.59
C GLU A 105 -10.55 -11.36 13.79
N LEU A 106 -11.87 -11.55 13.68
CA LEU A 106 -12.85 -11.20 14.70
C LEU A 106 -13.05 -12.30 15.76
N THR A 107 -12.37 -13.44 15.64
CA THR A 107 -12.78 -14.68 16.29
C THR A 107 -11.72 -15.29 17.21
N ASP A 108 -12.16 -15.75 18.38
CA ASP A 108 -11.37 -16.49 19.36
C ASP A 108 -11.53 -18.01 19.26
N ALA A 109 -12.62 -18.51 18.68
CA ALA A 109 -12.87 -19.95 18.44
C ALA A 109 -13.88 -20.17 17.31
N PHE A 110 -13.81 -21.32 16.63
CA PHE A 110 -14.71 -21.72 15.56
C PHE A 110 -15.60 -22.89 15.98
N ILE A 111 -16.89 -22.80 15.68
CA ILE A 111 -17.85 -23.90 15.77
C ILE A 111 -18.34 -24.23 14.36
N ILE A 112 -18.24 -25.50 14.00
CA ILE A 112 -18.72 -26.03 12.72
C ILE A 112 -19.97 -26.85 12.99
N LEU A 113 -21.12 -26.33 12.53
CA LEU A 113 -22.41 -26.99 12.61
C LEU A 113 -22.74 -27.67 11.26
N PRO A 114 -23.69 -28.62 11.25
CA PRO A 114 -24.13 -29.27 10.01
C PRO A 114 -24.41 -28.28 8.86
N GLY A 115 -23.88 -28.59 7.69
CA GLY A 115 -23.90 -27.70 6.53
C GLY A 115 -23.47 -28.36 5.22
N GLY A 116 -23.61 -27.60 4.13
CA GLY A 116 -23.30 -28.07 2.77
C GLY A 116 -21.84 -27.78 2.36
N PHE A 117 -21.60 -27.71 1.04
CA PHE A 117 -20.26 -27.45 0.49
C PHE A 117 -19.63 -26.14 0.99
N GLY A 118 -20.41 -25.08 1.17
CA GLY A 118 -19.90 -23.82 1.73
C GLY A 118 -19.31 -24.02 3.13
N THR A 119 -20.08 -24.63 4.03
CA THR A 119 -19.63 -24.95 5.39
C THR A 119 -18.43 -25.90 5.40
N LEU A 120 -18.38 -26.87 4.48
CA LEU A 120 -17.24 -27.79 4.34
C LEU A 120 -15.98 -27.06 3.85
N GLU A 121 -16.11 -26.10 2.94
CA GLU A 121 -15.01 -25.26 2.47
C GLU A 121 -14.48 -24.38 3.61
N GLU A 122 -15.37 -23.74 4.36
CA GLU A 122 -15.02 -22.93 5.54
C GLU A 122 -14.29 -23.78 6.60
N TYR A 123 -14.80 -24.98 6.89
CA TYR A 123 -14.15 -25.94 7.79
C TYR A 123 -12.75 -26.33 7.33
N THR A 124 -12.60 -26.72 6.07
CA THR A 124 -11.28 -27.15 5.55
C THR A 124 -10.29 -25.99 5.51
N ALA A 125 -10.74 -24.77 5.22
CA ALA A 125 -9.92 -23.57 5.28
C ALA A 125 -9.36 -23.30 6.68
N VAL A 126 -10.23 -23.21 7.71
CA VAL A 126 -9.75 -22.92 9.08
C VAL A 126 -8.92 -24.07 9.66
N ARG A 127 -9.26 -25.33 9.31
CA ARG A 127 -8.45 -26.49 9.66
C ARG A 127 -7.04 -26.39 9.08
N MET A 128 -6.91 -26.00 7.82
CA MET A 128 -5.60 -25.81 7.19
C MET A 128 -4.84 -24.64 7.80
N TRP A 129 -5.49 -23.50 8.05
CA TRP A 129 -4.82 -22.35 8.71
C TRP A 129 -4.30 -22.68 10.10
N SER A 130 -5.04 -23.48 10.87
CA SER A 130 -4.58 -23.94 12.18
C SER A 130 -3.46 -24.97 12.08
N LYS A 131 -3.56 -25.91 11.12
CA LYS A 131 -2.50 -26.88 10.83
C LYS A 131 -1.19 -26.19 10.44
N LEU A 132 -1.30 -25.14 9.65
CA LEU A 132 -0.21 -24.34 9.16
C LEU A 132 0.26 -23.30 10.18
N GLY A 133 -0.40 -23.12 11.32
CA GLY A 133 0.01 -22.11 12.31
C GLY A 133 -0.27 -20.66 11.91
N VAL A 134 -1.04 -20.43 10.84
CA VAL A 134 -1.48 -19.10 10.37
C VAL A 134 -2.50 -18.49 11.35
N TRP A 135 -3.40 -19.31 11.89
CA TRP A 135 -4.38 -18.92 12.91
C TRP A 135 -4.59 -20.06 13.91
N ARG A 136 -4.11 -19.87 15.15
CA ARG A 136 -4.17 -20.89 16.23
C ARG A 136 -5.36 -20.65 17.15
N ARG A 137 -6.58 -20.90 16.66
CA ARG A 137 -7.81 -20.82 17.46
C ARG A 137 -8.46 -22.20 17.57
N PRO A 138 -9.19 -22.49 18.67
CA PRO A 138 -9.90 -23.75 18.82
C PRO A 138 -10.93 -23.93 17.70
N ILE A 139 -10.99 -25.13 17.13
CA ILE A 139 -11.99 -25.51 16.11
C ILE A 139 -12.78 -26.69 16.64
N VAL A 140 -14.09 -26.52 16.76
CA VAL A 140 -15.00 -27.56 17.27
C VAL A 140 -15.94 -27.99 16.16
N LEU A 141 -15.88 -29.27 15.77
CA LEU A 141 -16.78 -29.88 14.80
C LEU A 141 -17.89 -30.63 15.53
N LEU A 142 -19.14 -30.15 15.39
CA LEU A 142 -20.29 -30.81 15.99
C LEU A 142 -20.83 -31.90 15.07
N ASN A 143 -20.56 -33.16 15.39
CA ASN A 143 -21.11 -34.34 14.73
C ASN A 143 -22.55 -34.66 15.21
N PHE A 144 -23.44 -33.66 15.17
CA PHE A 144 -24.82 -33.81 15.61
C PHE A 144 -25.53 -34.92 14.83
N GLU A 145 -26.12 -35.89 15.54
CA GLU A 145 -26.81 -37.05 14.94
C GLU A 145 -25.96 -37.82 13.91
N GLY A 146 -24.63 -37.77 14.04
CA GLY A 146 -23.72 -38.45 13.10
C GLY A 146 -23.58 -37.79 11.73
N PHE A 147 -23.99 -36.53 11.56
CA PHE A 147 -23.95 -35.82 10.28
C PHE A 147 -22.56 -35.85 9.59
N TYR A 148 -21.49 -35.69 10.36
CA TYR A 148 -20.11 -35.70 9.89
C TYR A 148 -19.42 -37.06 9.99
N THR A 149 -20.09 -38.12 10.47
CA THR A 149 -19.50 -39.48 10.53
C THR A 149 -18.86 -39.91 9.21
N PRO A 150 -19.49 -39.73 8.02
CA PRO A 150 -18.84 -40.09 6.75
C PRO A 150 -17.56 -39.30 6.46
N LEU A 151 -17.49 -38.04 6.88
CA LEU A 151 -16.28 -37.22 6.74
C LEU A 151 -15.18 -37.69 7.70
N LEU A 152 -15.54 -38.06 8.93
CA LEU A 152 -14.61 -38.60 9.91
C LEU A 152 -14.06 -39.97 9.48
N ASP A 153 -14.89 -40.81 8.86
CA ASP A 153 -14.47 -42.08 8.26
C ASP A 153 -13.48 -41.85 7.11
N TRP A 154 -13.73 -40.84 6.27
CA TRP A 154 -12.79 -40.44 5.21
C TRP A 154 -11.45 -39.96 5.80
N ILE A 155 -11.46 -39.14 6.85
CA ILE A 155 -10.24 -38.70 7.55
C ILE A 155 -9.49 -39.91 8.12
N THR A 156 -10.21 -40.85 8.73
CA THR A 156 -9.65 -42.10 9.26
C THR A 156 -9.00 -42.93 8.16
N LYS A 157 -9.64 -43.01 6.99
CA LYS A 157 -9.07 -43.69 5.82
C LYS A 157 -7.81 -42.99 5.32
N ALA A 158 -7.84 -41.66 5.18
CA ALA A 158 -6.69 -40.87 4.74
C ALA A 158 -5.50 -41.00 5.71
N LYS A 159 -5.78 -41.04 7.03
CA LYS A 159 -4.80 -41.33 8.07
C LYS A 159 -4.21 -42.74 7.93
N SER A 160 -5.04 -43.76 7.69
CA SER A 160 -4.57 -45.14 7.48
C SER A 160 -3.69 -45.33 6.24
N LEU A 161 -3.71 -44.36 5.32
CA LEU A 161 -2.90 -44.30 4.11
C LEU A 161 -1.74 -43.28 4.23
N ASP A 162 -1.47 -42.77 5.43
CA ASP A 162 -0.44 -41.78 5.74
C ASP A 162 -0.57 -40.43 4.99
N PHE A 163 -1.74 -40.13 4.42
CA PHE A 163 -2.00 -38.82 3.80
C PHE A 163 -2.30 -37.72 4.82
N VAL A 164 -2.67 -38.11 6.05
CA VAL A 164 -2.99 -37.20 7.15
C VAL A 164 -2.29 -37.68 8.41
N SER A 165 -1.41 -36.85 8.97
CA SER A 165 -0.71 -37.17 10.22
C SER A 165 -1.59 -37.06 11.46
N GLU A 166 -1.23 -37.73 12.55
CA GLU A 166 -1.93 -37.66 13.85
C GLU A 166 -2.12 -36.21 14.33
N ASN A 167 -1.03 -35.42 14.31
CA ASN A 167 -1.07 -34.00 14.66
C ASN A 167 -2.07 -33.21 13.81
N SER A 168 -2.28 -33.61 12.55
CA SER A 168 -3.26 -32.95 11.67
C SER A 168 -4.71 -33.28 12.01
N VAL A 169 -4.95 -34.41 12.66
CA VAL A 169 -6.28 -34.78 13.14
C VAL A 169 -6.60 -34.04 14.44
N ALA A 170 -5.62 -33.92 15.34
CA ALA A 170 -5.79 -33.34 16.68
C ALA A 170 -6.15 -31.84 16.70
N VAL A 171 -5.96 -31.13 15.58
CA VAL A 171 -6.25 -29.68 15.43
C VAL A 171 -7.75 -29.35 15.56
N VAL A 172 -8.63 -30.34 15.40
CA VAL A 172 -10.08 -30.17 15.46
C VAL A 172 -10.65 -31.06 16.56
N SER A 173 -11.37 -30.47 17.50
CA SER A 173 -12.11 -31.22 18.50
C SER A 173 -13.47 -31.64 17.96
N VAL A 174 -13.72 -32.94 17.87
CA VAL A 174 -15.01 -33.49 17.44
C VAL A 174 -15.87 -33.75 18.66
N VAL A 175 -17.09 -33.23 18.65
CA VAL A 175 -18.07 -33.37 19.74
C VAL A 175 -19.42 -33.80 19.19
N ASN A 176 -20.27 -34.41 20.01
CA ASN A 176 -21.59 -34.91 19.56
C ASN A 176 -22.76 -34.10 20.12
N SER A 177 -22.52 -33.15 21.03
CA SER A 177 -23.55 -32.34 21.66
C SER A 177 -23.15 -30.88 21.89
N VAL A 178 -24.13 -29.98 22.00
CA VAL A 178 -23.89 -28.56 22.32
C VAL A 178 -23.29 -28.40 23.72
N GLY A 179 -23.61 -29.29 24.66
CA GLY A 179 -23.04 -29.29 26.01
C GLY A 179 -21.53 -29.56 26.02
N GLU A 180 -21.05 -30.43 25.12
CA GLU A 180 -19.61 -30.68 24.94
C GLU A 180 -18.89 -29.46 24.33
N ILE A 181 -19.54 -28.71 23.43
CA ILE A 181 -19.00 -27.43 22.92
C ILE A 181 -18.81 -26.45 24.09
N ASP A 182 -19.85 -26.30 24.92
CA ASP A 182 -19.83 -25.41 26.09
C ASP A 182 -18.68 -25.77 27.04
N ALA A 183 -18.57 -27.05 27.40
CA ALA A 183 -17.52 -27.53 28.28
C ALA A 183 -16.10 -27.27 27.73
N LEU A 184 -15.89 -27.51 26.43
CA LEU A 184 -14.59 -27.38 25.79
C LEU A 184 -14.16 -25.92 25.63
N LEU A 185 -15.06 -25.04 25.19
CA LEU A 185 -14.72 -23.64 24.95
C LEU A 185 -14.72 -22.78 26.21
N SER A 186 -15.36 -23.25 27.29
CA SER A 186 -15.32 -22.60 28.61
C SER A 186 -14.03 -22.87 29.39
N ASN A 187 -13.28 -23.94 29.04
CA ASN A 187 -12.00 -24.27 29.67
C ASN A 187 -10.81 -23.94 28.74
N PRO A 188 -9.91 -23.00 29.10
CA PRO A 188 -8.77 -22.65 28.27
C PRO A 188 -7.69 -23.74 28.17
N ALA A 189 -7.67 -24.72 29.07
CA ALA A 189 -6.62 -25.76 29.11
C ALA A 189 -6.82 -26.94 28.14
N THR A 190 -7.95 -27.02 27.44
CA THR A 190 -8.34 -28.16 26.59
C THR A 190 -8.02 -27.98 25.11
N VAL A 191 -7.36 -26.88 24.73
CA VAL A 191 -6.98 -26.62 23.33
C VAL A 191 -5.69 -27.36 23.04
N VAL A 192 -5.76 -28.35 22.15
CA VAL A 192 -4.56 -29.04 21.67
C VAL A 192 -3.74 -28.04 20.86
N GLU A 193 -2.58 -27.66 21.38
CA GLU A 193 -1.61 -26.90 20.60
C GLU A 193 -1.06 -27.79 19.49
N ASN A 194 -1.05 -27.24 18.27
CA ASN A 194 -0.39 -27.88 17.15
C ASN A 194 1.12 -27.67 17.28
N ASP A 195 1.87 -28.76 17.51
CA ASP A 195 3.34 -28.77 17.64
C ASP A 195 4.06 -28.49 16.31
N ASP A 196 3.33 -28.41 15.19
CA ASP A 196 3.92 -28.01 13.92
C ASP A 196 4.23 -26.50 13.95
N HIS A 197 5.48 -26.18 14.28
CA HIS A 197 6.06 -24.83 14.22
C HIS A 197 6.40 -24.44 12.79
N PHE A 198 5.39 -24.19 11.96
CA PHE A 198 5.59 -23.53 10.67
C PHE A 198 5.95 -22.06 10.90
N ASP A 199 7.22 -21.73 10.68
CA ASP A 199 7.67 -20.35 10.65
C ASP A 199 7.41 -19.75 9.27
N TRP A 200 6.29 -19.03 9.13
CA TRP A 200 5.97 -18.28 7.90
C TRP A 200 6.94 -17.13 7.61
N SER A 201 7.82 -16.78 8.56
CA SER A 201 8.90 -15.82 8.39
C SER A 201 10.23 -16.47 8.01
N VAL A 202 10.36 -17.80 8.08
CA VAL A 202 11.55 -18.52 7.58
C VAL A 202 11.57 -18.44 6.06
N LEU A 203 12.33 -17.45 5.61
CA LEU A 203 13.00 -17.44 4.33
C LEU A 203 14.02 -18.59 4.34
N VAL A 204 13.65 -19.76 3.82
CA VAL A 204 14.61 -20.87 3.62
C VAL A 204 15.73 -20.34 2.72
N PRO A 205 17.00 -20.28 3.18
CA PRO A 205 18.10 -19.79 2.36
C PRO A 205 18.23 -20.66 1.10
N GLY A 206 18.02 -20.05 -0.07
CA GLY A 206 17.98 -20.75 -1.36
C GLY A 206 16.58 -21.16 -1.87
N HIS A 207 15.51 -20.92 -1.12
CA HIS A 207 14.10 -21.18 -1.52
C HIS A 207 13.18 -19.96 -1.34
N VAL A 208 13.76 -18.77 -1.11
CA VAL A 208 13.05 -17.48 -1.17
C VAL A 208 12.62 -17.11 -2.61
N ASP A 209 13.11 -17.85 -3.61
CA ASP A 209 12.95 -17.52 -5.04
C ASP A 209 12.29 -18.62 -5.89
N SER A 210 11.77 -19.73 -5.33
CA SER A 210 11.47 -20.92 -6.14
C SER A 210 10.11 -20.95 -6.86
N TRP A 211 9.34 -19.85 -6.85
CA TRP A 211 8.19 -19.68 -7.77
C TRP A 211 8.50 -18.74 -8.94
N GLN A 212 9.66 -18.07 -8.90
CA GLN A 212 10.14 -17.24 -9.98
C GLN A 212 11.10 -18.07 -10.82
N SER A 213 10.78 -18.26 -12.10
CA SER A 213 11.75 -18.84 -13.04
C SER A 213 13.07 -18.06 -12.99
N ASP A 214 14.21 -18.68 -13.33
CA ASP A 214 15.51 -17.98 -13.46
C ASP A 214 15.39 -16.72 -14.35
N PHE A 215 14.50 -16.77 -15.34
CA PHE A 215 14.10 -15.64 -16.18
C PHE A 215 13.52 -14.49 -15.35
N GLU A 216 12.54 -14.76 -14.50
CA GLU A 216 11.85 -13.73 -13.70
C GLU A 216 12.79 -13.10 -12.69
N LYS A 217 13.59 -13.91 -11.98
CA LYS A 217 14.61 -13.41 -11.06
C LYS A 217 15.61 -12.50 -11.76
N SER A 218 16.18 -12.96 -12.87
CA SER A 218 17.14 -12.19 -13.66
C SER A 218 16.53 -10.88 -14.21
N LEU A 219 15.24 -10.91 -14.57
CA LEU A 219 14.52 -9.74 -15.06
C LEU A 219 14.28 -8.71 -13.95
N VAL A 220 13.88 -9.16 -12.75
CA VAL A 220 13.72 -8.31 -11.56
C VAL A 220 15.07 -7.71 -11.16
N ASP A 221 16.14 -8.51 -11.13
CA ASP A 221 17.48 -8.06 -10.73
C ASP A 221 18.00 -6.94 -11.66
N ILE A 222 17.85 -7.10 -12.98
CA ILE A 222 18.23 -6.05 -13.94
C ILE A 222 17.37 -4.81 -13.77
N ALA A 223 16.05 -4.97 -13.59
CA ALA A 223 15.16 -3.84 -13.35
C ALA A 223 15.52 -3.09 -12.07
N ASP A 224 15.85 -3.81 -10.99
CA ASP A 224 16.23 -3.23 -9.70
C ASP A 224 17.55 -2.48 -9.80
N GLN A 225 18.56 -3.07 -10.46
CA GLN A 225 19.84 -2.40 -10.73
C GLN A 225 19.66 -1.10 -11.52
N VAL A 226 18.83 -1.11 -12.56
CA VAL A 226 18.53 0.10 -13.35
C VAL A 226 17.79 1.15 -12.51
N SER A 227 16.80 0.75 -11.72
CA SER A 227 16.06 1.64 -10.82
C SER A 227 16.97 2.30 -9.79
N LEU A 228 17.83 1.49 -9.17
CA LEU A 228 18.77 1.93 -8.16
C LEU A 228 19.81 2.88 -8.74
N GLN A 229 20.45 2.51 -9.85
CA GLN A 229 21.44 3.36 -10.53
C GLN A 229 20.81 4.71 -10.92
N HIS A 230 19.58 4.70 -11.45
CA HIS A 230 18.86 5.93 -11.77
C HIS A 230 18.61 6.78 -10.53
N SER A 231 18.14 6.16 -9.44
CA SER A 231 17.82 6.86 -8.18
C SER A 231 19.04 7.51 -7.52
N LEU A 232 20.24 6.97 -7.74
CA LEU A 232 21.50 7.51 -7.22
C LEU A 232 22.09 8.62 -8.09
N THR A 233 21.75 8.66 -9.38
CA THR A 233 22.42 9.55 -10.36
C THR A 233 21.54 10.69 -10.86
N VAL A 234 20.22 10.62 -10.61
CA VAL A 234 19.26 11.58 -11.14
C VAL A 234 18.48 12.23 -10.00
N HIS A 235 18.45 13.55 -10.00
CA HIS A 235 17.60 14.33 -9.09
C HIS A 235 16.29 14.68 -9.78
N TRP A 236 15.20 14.61 -9.04
CA TRP A 236 13.90 14.97 -9.58
C TRP A 236 13.69 16.48 -9.46
N SER A 237 13.69 17.17 -10.60
CA SER A 237 13.45 18.61 -10.61
C SER A 237 12.75 19.04 -11.89
N THR A 238 11.43 19.19 -11.79
CA THR A 238 10.62 19.80 -12.86
C THR A 238 11.05 21.26 -13.14
N TRP A 239 11.87 21.87 -12.27
CA TRP A 239 12.34 23.26 -12.30
C TRP A 239 13.24 23.56 -13.51
N HIS A 240 14.28 22.78 -13.73
CA HIS A 240 15.24 23.00 -14.81
C HIS A 240 14.62 22.87 -16.19
N THR A 241 13.63 21.98 -16.32
CA THR A 241 12.80 21.86 -17.52
C THR A 241 12.15 23.20 -17.87
N TRP A 242 11.69 23.96 -16.87
CA TRP A 242 11.03 25.25 -17.06
C TRP A 242 12.01 26.37 -17.42
N ASP A 243 13.11 26.56 -16.66
CA ASP A 243 14.11 27.60 -16.96
C ASP A 243 14.63 27.48 -18.39
N TYR A 244 14.77 26.26 -18.89
CA TYR A 244 15.21 25.99 -20.25
C TYR A 244 14.10 26.17 -21.31
N TYR A 245 12.88 25.66 -21.10
CA TYR A 245 11.78 25.86 -22.07
C TYR A 245 11.38 27.32 -22.25
N THR A 246 11.69 28.22 -21.30
CA THR A 246 11.50 29.66 -21.49
C THR A 246 12.52 30.29 -22.46
N ARG A 247 13.64 29.60 -22.73
CA ARG A 247 14.78 30.07 -23.53
C ARG A 247 14.83 29.48 -24.95
N VAL A 248 14.05 28.45 -25.26
CA VAL A 248 14.08 27.74 -26.56
C VAL A 248 12.76 27.89 -27.35
N ASN A 249 12.86 28.00 -28.67
CA ASN A 249 11.74 28.20 -29.58
C ASN A 249 10.94 26.88 -29.82
N PRO A 250 9.63 26.92 -30.12
CA PRO A 250 8.81 25.74 -30.40
C PRO A 250 9.30 24.84 -31.54
N GLY A 251 9.46 23.53 -31.29
CA GLY A 251 9.52 22.51 -32.33
C GLY A 251 10.41 21.31 -31.95
N VAL A 252 10.06 20.09 -32.38
CA VAL A 252 10.94 18.91 -32.27
C VAL A 252 11.96 18.95 -33.41
N THR A 253 13.12 19.55 -33.17
CA THR A 253 14.26 19.57 -34.11
C THR A 253 15.37 18.63 -33.61
N GLU A 254 16.38 18.33 -34.44
CA GLU A 254 17.58 17.56 -34.01
C GLU A 254 18.28 18.16 -32.78
N ALA A 255 18.16 19.49 -32.58
CA ALA A 255 18.63 20.18 -31.38
C ALA A 255 17.95 19.64 -30.09
N ASN A 256 16.70 19.16 -30.17
CA ASN A 256 15.96 18.61 -29.03
C ASN A 256 16.49 17.27 -28.53
N VAL A 257 17.20 16.50 -29.35
CA VAL A 257 17.82 15.23 -28.90
C VAL A 257 19.01 15.50 -27.98
N ARG A 258 19.75 16.60 -28.21
CA ARG A 258 20.84 17.05 -27.35
C ARG A 258 20.31 17.60 -26.01
N ILE A 259 19.16 18.28 -26.04
CA ILE A 259 18.45 18.82 -24.87
C ILE A 259 18.13 17.75 -23.83
N TRP A 260 17.68 16.56 -24.25
CA TRP A 260 17.41 15.44 -23.34
C TRP A 260 18.66 14.98 -22.59
N LYS A 261 19.85 15.10 -23.19
CA LYS A 261 21.12 14.77 -22.51
C LYS A 261 21.48 15.80 -21.44
N ASP A 262 21.18 17.08 -21.69
CA ASP A 262 21.58 18.18 -20.81
C ASP A 262 20.62 18.39 -19.62
N ILE A 263 19.32 18.05 -19.76
CA ILE A 263 18.32 18.12 -18.66
C ILE A 263 18.15 16.78 -17.91
N ALA A 264 18.79 15.71 -18.37
CA ALA A 264 18.71 14.37 -17.77
C ALA A 264 18.93 14.34 -16.23
N PRO A 265 19.85 15.16 -15.65
CA PRO A 265 20.07 15.17 -14.20
C PRO A 265 18.91 15.76 -13.38
N PHE A 266 17.95 16.43 -14.02
CA PHE A 266 16.89 17.22 -13.40
C PHE A 266 15.55 17.01 -14.12
N SER A 267 15.05 15.77 -14.08
CA SER A 267 13.99 15.32 -14.99
C SER A 267 12.62 15.34 -14.33
N THR A 268 11.56 15.48 -15.13
CA THR A 268 10.16 15.26 -14.72
C THR A 268 9.90 13.76 -14.53
N CYS A 269 8.75 13.36 -13.95
CA CYS A 269 8.37 11.93 -13.90
C CYS A 269 8.42 11.29 -15.29
N VAL A 270 7.91 11.97 -16.34
CA VAL A 270 7.99 11.54 -17.74
C VAL A 270 9.43 11.35 -18.21
N GLY A 271 10.30 12.32 -17.96
CA GLY A 271 11.72 12.26 -18.37
C GLY A 271 12.48 11.13 -17.68
N MET A 272 12.26 10.96 -16.37
CA MET A 272 12.85 9.86 -15.58
C MET A 272 12.35 8.51 -16.10
N THR A 273 11.05 8.35 -16.29
CA THR A 273 10.44 7.13 -16.86
C THR A 273 11.02 6.77 -18.21
N TYR A 274 11.25 7.75 -19.09
CA TYR A 274 11.87 7.49 -20.39
C TYR A 274 13.34 7.07 -20.25
N GLN A 275 14.11 7.76 -19.40
CA GLN A 275 15.52 7.43 -19.19
C GLN A 275 15.68 6.03 -18.58
N VAL A 276 14.84 5.69 -17.60
CA VAL A 276 14.76 4.36 -17.00
C VAL A 276 14.39 3.32 -18.06
N ALA A 277 13.36 3.55 -18.87
CA ALA A 277 12.96 2.62 -19.93
C ALA A 277 14.06 2.42 -20.97
N LYS A 278 14.78 3.48 -21.34
CA LYS A 278 15.93 3.40 -22.25
C LYS A 278 17.05 2.56 -21.66
N ASN A 279 17.40 2.81 -20.38
CA ASN A 279 18.45 2.08 -19.68
C ASN A 279 18.08 0.61 -19.50
N LEU A 280 16.84 0.32 -19.08
CA LEU A 280 16.32 -1.03 -18.96
C LEU A 280 16.30 -1.74 -20.31
N GLY A 281 15.83 -1.07 -21.36
CA GLY A 281 15.86 -1.63 -22.72
C GLY A 281 17.27 -1.91 -23.23
N ALA A 282 18.27 -1.10 -22.85
CA ALA A 282 19.68 -1.37 -23.17
C ALA A 282 20.21 -2.58 -22.39
N ALA A 283 19.92 -2.68 -21.09
CA ALA A 283 20.32 -3.80 -20.25
C ALA A 283 19.68 -5.13 -20.72
N LEU A 284 18.39 -5.11 -21.08
CA LEU A 284 17.68 -6.29 -21.61
C LEU A 284 18.22 -6.73 -22.98
N ARG A 285 18.61 -5.79 -23.85
CA ARG A 285 19.28 -6.14 -25.13
C ARG A 285 20.63 -6.82 -24.94
N ALA A 286 21.34 -6.51 -23.85
CA ALA A 286 22.60 -7.16 -23.51
C ALA A 286 22.42 -8.56 -22.90
N ALA A 287 21.18 -8.96 -22.56
CA ALA A 287 20.84 -10.26 -21.98
C ALA A 287 19.84 -11.02 -22.87
N PRO A 288 20.32 -11.79 -23.89
CA PRO A 288 19.45 -12.47 -24.85
C PRO A 288 18.40 -13.41 -24.22
N SER A 289 18.71 -14.02 -23.07
CA SER A 289 17.78 -14.85 -22.30
C SER A 289 16.54 -14.09 -21.82
N LEU A 290 16.58 -12.75 -21.82
CA LEU A 290 15.52 -11.86 -21.34
C LEU A 290 14.79 -11.12 -22.47
N ALA A 291 14.93 -11.56 -23.73
CA ALA A 291 14.31 -10.92 -24.90
C ALA A 291 12.79 -10.70 -24.73
N ARG A 292 12.08 -11.66 -24.11
CA ARG A 292 10.64 -11.53 -23.80
C ARG A 292 10.34 -10.33 -22.89
N GLY A 293 11.23 -9.98 -21.96
CA GLY A 293 11.10 -8.79 -21.13
C GLY A 293 11.18 -7.50 -21.95
N LEU A 294 12.06 -7.45 -22.95
CA LEU A 294 12.19 -6.31 -23.87
C LEU A 294 10.92 -6.11 -24.70
N GLU A 295 10.31 -7.19 -25.20
CA GLU A 295 9.06 -7.15 -25.96
C GLU A 295 7.87 -6.60 -25.14
N ARG A 296 7.92 -6.79 -23.82
CA ARG A 296 6.87 -6.41 -22.85
C ARG A 296 7.18 -5.11 -22.10
N LEU A 297 8.30 -4.46 -22.38
CA LEU A 297 8.70 -3.18 -21.80
C LEU A 297 7.83 -2.03 -22.35
N ARG A 298 7.16 -1.29 -21.46
CA ARG A 298 6.33 -0.13 -21.81
C ARG A 298 6.58 1.03 -20.86
N THR A 299 6.42 2.24 -21.36
CA THR A 299 6.23 3.43 -20.54
C THR A 299 4.75 3.72 -20.47
N VAL A 300 4.23 3.90 -19.26
CA VAL A 300 2.80 4.12 -19.04
C VAL A 300 2.59 5.35 -18.15
N ALA A 301 1.46 6.01 -18.31
CA ALA A 301 1.10 7.20 -17.54
C ALA A 301 -0.30 7.08 -16.94
N CYS A 302 -0.50 7.61 -15.74
CA CYS A 302 -1.83 7.92 -15.22
C CYS A 302 -2.31 9.22 -15.88
N PRO A 303 -3.31 9.19 -16.77
CA PRO A 303 -3.85 10.40 -17.35
C PRO A 303 -4.74 11.09 -16.31
N ALA A 304 -4.22 12.16 -15.73
CA ALA A 304 -5.02 13.18 -15.06
C ALA A 304 -4.95 14.47 -15.86
N SER A 305 -5.94 15.36 -15.73
CA SER A 305 -5.86 16.70 -16.30
C SER A 305 -4.60 17.40 -15.77
N ALA A 306 -3.60 17.66 -16.62
CA ALA A 306 -2.42 18.45 -16.25
C ALA A 306 -2.83 19.87 -15.87
N ASP A 307 -3.12 20.07 -14.60
CA ASP A 307 -3.02 21.35 -13.94
C ASP A 307 -2.24 21.19 -12.63
N SER A 308 -1.97 22.29 -11.93
CA SER A 308 -1.20 22.26 -10.67
C SER A 308 -1.72 21.32 -9.58
N THR A 309 -2.95 20.82 -9.70
CA THR A 309 -3.59 20.00 -8.67
C THR A 309 -3.48 18.52 -8.94
N GLN A 310 -3.34 18.09 -10.20
CA GLN A 310 -3.17 16.68 -10.57
C GLN A 310 -2.08 16.50 -11.64
N PRO A 311 -0.89 15.99 -11.25
CA PRO A 311 0.18 15.71 -12.21
C PRO A 311 -0.11 14.43 -13.01
N TYR A 312 0.40 14.39 -14.25
CA TYR A 312 0.70 13.11 -14.90
C TYR A 312 1.72 12.37 -14.03
N HIS A 313 1.42 11.13 -13.65
CA HIS A 313 2.39 10.24 -13.04
C HIS A 313 2.79 9.17 -14.03
N CYS A 314 4.09 8.92 -14.19
CA CYS A 314 4.61 8.00 -15.20
C CYS A 314 5.50 6.96 -14.54
N VAL A 315 5.40 5.72 -15.04
CA VAL A 315 6.24 4.60 -14.60
C VAL A 315 6.71 3.80 -15.79
N THR A 316 7.83 3.11 -15.62
CA THR A 316 8.31 2.11 -16.57
C THR A 316 7.82 0.74 -16.10
N GLY A 317 7.22 -0.05 -16.98
CA GLY A 317 6.71 -1.37 -16.64
C GLY A 317 7.15 -2.46 -17.61
N VAL A 318 7.36 -3.67 -17.11
CA VAL A 318 7.47 -4.90 -17.91
C VAL A 318 6.24 -5.76 -17.60
N PHE A 319 5.33 -5.89 -18.58
CA PHE A 319 4.00 -6.46 -18.37
C PHE A 319 3.95 -7.95 -18.76
N MET A 320 4.12 -8.82 -17.77
CA MET A 320 4.10 -10.27 -17.92
C MET A 320 2.70 -10.83 -17.69
N ASP A 321 2.53 -12.15 -17.89
CA ASP A 321 1.19 -12.72 -17.86
C ASP A 321 0.65 -12.93 -16.44
N SER A 322 1.53 -13.23 -15.48
CA SER A 322 1.20 -13.48 -14.06
C SER A 322 1.66 -12.36 -13.11
N TYR A 323 2.36 -11.34 -13.60
CA TYR A 323 2.85 -10.21 -12.82
C TYR A 323 3.23 -9.04 -13.74
N CYS A 324 3.50 -7.87 -13.17
CA CYS A 324 4.27 -6.84 -13.85
C CYS A 324 5.39 -6.32 -12.96
N ILE A 325 6.53 -5.99 -13.56
CA ILE A 325 7.63 -5.32 -12.87
C ILE A 325 7.46 -3.83 -13.12
N VAL A 326 7.47 -3.03 -12.06
CA VAL A 326 7.30 -1.59 -12.12
C VAL A 326 8.56 -0.91 -11.59
N ILE A 327 9.06 0.05 -12.36
CA ILE A 327 10.04 1.02 -11.90
C ILE A 327 9.33 2.37 -11.82
N ASP A 328 9.09 2.79 -10.58
CA ASP A 328 8.56 4.12 -10.27
C ASP A 328 9.69 5.01 -9.76
N PRO A 329 10.28 5.86 -10.62
CA PRO A 329 11.41 6.68 -10.24
C PRO A 329 11.04 7.78 -9.21
N VAL A 330 9.76 8.03 -8.95
CA VAL A 330 9.28 9.07 -8.02
C VAL A 330 9.07 8.49 -6.62
N PHE A 331 8.32 7.38 -6.52
CA PHE A 331 7.89 6.83 -5.24
C PHE A 331 8.72 5.65 -4.75
N SER A 332 9.57 5.07 -5.60
CA SER A 332 10.45 3.97 -5.22
C SER A 332 11.89 4.23 -5.65
N VAL A 333 12.83 3.69 -4.88
CA VAL A 333 14.26 3.63 -5.22
C VAL A 333 14.57 2.34 -5.99
N LYS A 334 13.79 1.29 -5.72
CA LYS A 334 13.96 -0.06 -6.23
C LYS A 334 12.83 -0.43 -7.19
N ALA A 335 13.12 -1.34 -8.10
CA ALA A 335 12.07 -1.97 -8.88
C ALA A 335 11.23 -2.86 -7.96
N PHE A 336 9.97 -3.08 -8.32
CA PHE A 336 9.09 -3.96 -7.55
C PHE A 336 8.15 -4.74 -8.47
N THR A 337 7.71 -5.89 -7.99
CA THR A 337 6.80 -6.77 -8.71
C THR A 337 5.38 -6.61 -8.15
N VAL A 338 4.42 -6.43 -9.05
CA VAL A 338 2.98 -6.45 -8.74
C VAL A 338 2.40 -7.77 -9.28
N PRO A 339 2.00 -8.71 -8.42
CA PRO A 339 1.42 -9.96 -8.89
C PRO A 339 0.06 -9.73 -9.55
N TYR A 340 -0.27 -10.57 -10.54
CA TYR A 340 -1.60 -10.55 -11.17
C TYR A 340 -2.68 -10.88 -10.13
N ASN A 341 -3.75 -10.08 -10.12
CA ASN A 341 -4.79 -10.03 -9.08
C ASN A 341 -4.26 -9.77 -7.66
N GLY A 342 -3.06 -9.19 -7.54
CA GLY A 342 -2.49 -8.78 -6.27
C GLY A 342 -2.16 -7.30 -6.24
N SER A 343 -1.42 -6.91 -5.20
CA SER A 343 -1.06 -5.52 -4.96
C SER A 343 0.38 -5.36 -4.45
N PHE A 344 0.94 -4.19 -4.67
CA PHE A 344 2.19 -3.75 -4.06
C PHE A 344 1.99 -2.36 -3.45
N GLU A 345 2.43 -2.18 -2.21
CA GLU A 345 2.40 -0.88 -1.56
C GLU A 345 3.80 -0.27 -1.50
N THR A 346 3.93 1.00 -1.89
CA THR A 346 5.19 1.73 -1.77
C THR A 346 5.51 2.01 -0.30
N LEU A 347 6.74 2.43 -0.01
CA LEU A 347 7.04 2.99 1.31
C LEU A 347 6.19 4.26 1.56
N PRO A 348 5.73 4.47 2.81
CA PRO A 348 5.02 5.69 3.15
C PRO A 348 5.94 6.91 3.08
N TYR A 349 5.42 8.06 2.68
CA TYR A 349 6.12 9.33 2.64
C TYR A 349 5.31 10.45 3.27
N ILE A 350 6.00 11.48 3.79
CA ILE A 350 5.36 12.61 4.48
C ILE A 350 5.24 13.79 3.53
N THR A 351 4.05 14.33 3.27
CA THR A 351 3.86 15.51 2.40
C THR A 351 4.44 16.78 3.02
N THR A 352 4.59 17.85 2.23
CA THR A 352 4.96 19.19 2.72
C THR A 352 4.00 19.73 3.78
N SER A 353 2.75 19.25 3.78
CA SER A 353 1.75 19.53 4.81
C SER A 353 1.79 18.60 6.04
N GLY A 354 2.78 17.71 6.15
CA GLY A 354 2.97 16.82 7.29
C GLY A 354 2.13 15.54 7.29
N ARG A 355 1.42 15.25 6.20
CA ARG A 355 0.54 14.08 6.12
C ARG A 355 1.30 12.88 5.57
N THR A 356 1.24 11.76 6.25
CA THR A 356 1.72 10.49 5.71
C THR A 356 0.84 10.05 4.55
N GLN A 357 1.45 9.62 3.46
CA GLN A 357 0.80 9.06 2.28
C GLN A 357 1.55 7.83 1.79
N GLN A 358 0.84 6.94 1.12
CA GLN A 358 1.39 5.71 0.55
C GLN A 358 0.61 5.37 -0.72
N ARG A 359 1.26 4.72 -1.69
CA ARG A 359 0.63 4.30 -2.94
C ARG A 359 0.47 2.79 -2.96
N CYS A 360 -0.66 2.32 -3.47
CA CYS A 360 -0.93 0.91 -3.74
C CYS A 360 -1.11 0.71 -5.24
N PHE A 361 -0.32 -0.20 -5.82
CA PHE A 361 -0.38 -0.60 -7.22
C PHE A 361 -1.10 -1.94 -7.33
N ARG A 362 -1.97 -2.09 -8.33
CA ARG A 362 -2.68 -3.35 -8.59
C ARG A 362 -2.62 -3.72 -10.06
N TYR A 363 -2.45 -5.00 -10.36
CA TYR A 363 -2.40 -5.52 -11.73
C TYR A 363 -3.44 -6.61 -11.93
N PHE A 364 -4.43 -6.40 -12.81
CA PHE A 364 -5.55 -7.34 -13.00
C PHE A 364 -6.16 -7.23 -14.40
N ALA A 365 -6.99 -8.19 -14.81
CA ALA A 365 -7.75 -8.10 -16.06
C ALA A 365 -9.13 -7.48 -15.85
N ARG A 366 -9.52 -6.59 -16.77
CA ARG A 366 -10.90 -6.09 -16.86
C ARG A 366 -11.84 -7.19 -17.36
N PRO A 367 -13.18 -7.02 -17.20
CA PRO A 367 -14.16 -7.87 -17.86
C PRO A 367 -13.99 -7.94 -19.39
N SER A 368 -13.39 -6.91 -20.01
CA SER A 368 -13.02 -6.91 -21.44
C SER A 368 -11.85 -7.83 -21.80
N GLY A 369 -11.14 -8.38 -20.81
CA GLY A 369 -9.94 -9.20 -20.96
C GLY A 369 -8.63 -8.43 -20.91
N ASP A 370 -8.66 -7.09 -21.01
CA ASP A 370 -7.44 -6.27 -20.99
C ASP A 370 -6.81 -6.24 -19.61
N LYS A 371 -5.51 -6.55 -19.53
CA LYS A 371 -4.73 -6.41 -18.29
C LYS A 371 -4.37 -4.95 -18.07
N VAL A 372 -4.66 -4.45 -16.88
CA VAL A 372 -4.46 -3.05 -16.50
C VAL A 372 -3.66 -2.96 -15.20
N LEU A 373 -2.78 -1.95 -15.13
CA LEU A 373 -2.13 -1.51 -13.91
C LEU A 373 -2.86 -0.28 -13.40
N THR A 374 -3.21 -0.27 -12.11
CA THR A 374 -3.82 0.88 -11.44
C THR A 374 -2.98 1.31 -10.26
N MET A 375 -3.15 2.56 -9.85
CA MET A 375 -2.56 3.13 -8.64
C MET A 375 -3.63 3.86 -7.83
N GLU A 376 -3.63 3.62 -6.52
CA GLU A 376 -4.48 4.31 -5.56
C GLU A 376 -3.66 4.83 -4.37
N LYS A 377 -4.26 5.74 -3.61
CA LYS A 377 -3.69 6.19 -2.34
C LYS A 377 -4.23 5.30 -1.23
N VAL A 378 -3.34 4.72 -0.42
CA VAL A 378 -3.75 3.89 0.72
C VAL A 378 -4.61 4.72 1.68
N GLY A 379 -5.77 4.18 2.04
CA GLY A 379 -6.74 4.83 2.92
C GLY A 379 -7.53 5.99 2.28
N SER A 380 -7.41 6.24 0.98
CA SER A 380 -8.31 7.16 0.27
C SER A 380 -9.56 6.46 -0.23
N VAL A 381 -10.65 7.21 -0.36
CA VAL A 381 -11.91 6.76 -0.97
C VAL A 381 -11.93 7.03 -2.49
N ASP A 382 -10.85 7.63 -3.01
CA ASP A 382 -10.72 7.94 -4.44
C ASP A 382 -10.67 6.65 -5.28
N ALA A 383 -11.27 6.69 -6.47
CA ALA A 383 -11.17 5.59 -7.41
C ALA A 383 -9.71 5.39 -7.85
N ALA A 384 -9.30 4.13 -8.02
CA ALA A 384 -7.99 3.79 -8.52
C ALA A 384 -7.79 4.40 -9.93
N VAL A 385 -6.65 5.06 -10.12
CA VAL A 385 -6.31 5.70 -11.39
C VAL A 385 -5.60 4.68 -12.27
N GLN A 386 -6.05 4.57 -13.52
CA GLN A 386 -5.48 3.62 -14.48
C GLN A 386 -4.19 4.17 -15.10
N PHE A 387 -3.22 3.29 -15.33
CA PHE A 387 -2.13 3.56 -16.27
C PHE A 387 -2.55 3.22 -17.71
N SER A 388 -2.31 4.14 -18.62
CA SER A 388 -2.49 3.98 -20.06
C SER A 388 -1.15 4.12 -20.79
N ASP A 389 -1.07 3.60 -22.01
CA ASP A 389 0.07 3.84 -22.89
C ASP A 389 0.31 5.34 -23.04
N ILE A 390 1.59 5.72 -22.98
CA ILE A 390 1.98 7.12 -23.06
C ILE A 390 2.19 7.53 -24.52
N ASP A 391 1.36 8.46 -25.01
CA ASP A 391 1.74 9.26 -26.17
C ASP A 391 2.76 10.31 -25.70
N HIS A 392 4.03 10.06 -25.99
CA HIS A 392 5.13 10.90 -25.56
C HIS A 392 4.97 12.35 -26.05
N ASN A 393 4.44 12.57 -27.26
CA ASN A 393 4.29 13.92 -27.79
C ASN A 393 3.21 14.69 -27.02
N THR A 394 2.08 14.05 -26.76
CA THR A 394 0.97 14.64 -26.00
C THR A 394 1.32 14.84 -24.52
N ALA A 395 1.91 13.82 -23.87
CA ALA A 395 2.32 13.90 -22.47
C ALA A 395 3.32 15.02 -22.23
N LEU A 396 4.30 15.18 -23.13
CA LEU A 396 5.27 16.28 -23.07
C LEU A 396 4.62 17.64 -23.27
N GLN A 397 3.68 17.78 -24.20
CA GLN A 397 2.97 19.04 -24.40
C GLN A 397 2.15 19.46 -23.17
N GLN A 398 1.51 18.50 -22.50
CA GLN A 398 0.68 18.75 -21.31
C GLN A 398 1.50 19.11 -20.07
N ILE A 399 2.75 18.65 -19.96
CA ILE A 399 3.65 19.06 -18.88
C ILE A 399 4.55 20.26 -19.26
N SER A 400 4.68 20.59 -20.54
CA SER A 400 5.51 21.70 -21.01
C SER A 400 4.87 23.04 -20.61
N MET A 401 5.49 23.68 -19.62
CA MET A 401 5.06 24.94 -19.02
C MET A 401 5.28 26.17 -19.93
N ARG A 402 4.84 26.14 -21.20
CA ARG A 402 4.84 27.34 -22.07
C ARG A 402 4.07 28.52 -21.47
N ALA A 403 3.23 28.24 -20.48
CA ALA A 403 2.41 29.19 -19.76
C ALA A 403 3.17 30.02 -18.71
N ALA A 404 4.44 30.41 -18.88
CA ALA A 404 5.06 31.38 -17.94
C ALA A 404 5.66 32.64 -18.57
N ARG A 405 6.08 32.61 -19.85
CA ARG A 405 6.70 33.79 -20.47
C ARG A 405 5.69 34.84 -20.96
N ASN A 406 4.43 34.43 -21.18
CA ASN A 406 3.35 35.27 -21.72
C ASN A 406 2.20 35.48 -20.72
N THR A 407 2.39 35.09 -19.47
CA THR A 407 1.29 34.77 -18.54
C THR A 407 1.35 35.77 -17.42
N ARG A 408 0.44 36.74 -17.45
CA ARG A 408 0.33 37.79 -16.44
C ARG A 408 0.02 37.17 -15.08
N ILE A 409 0.48 37.80 -13.99
CA ILE A 409 0.07 37.47 -12.62
C ILE A 409 -1.47 37.31 -12.59
N GLY A 410 -1.97 36.13 -12.23
CA GLY A 410 -3.41 35.78 -12.26
C GLY A 410 -3.89 34.91 -13.44
N SER A 411 -3.00 34.38 -14.29
CA SER A 411 -3.35 33.42 -15.35
C SER A 411 -2.93 31.97 -15.01
N LYS A 412 -3.29 30.98 -15.86
CA LYS A 412 -3.17 29.51 -15.65
C LYS A 412 -1.72 28.99 -15.50
N VAL A 413 -0.97 29.52 -14.55
CA VAL A 413 0.30 28.97 -14.08
C VAL A 413 -0.04 27.91 -13.02
N PRO A 414 0.68 26.78 -12.95
CA PRO A 414 0.56 25.88 -11.82
C PRO A 414 0.76 26.66 -10.51
N SER A 415 -0.16 26.55 -9.56
CA SER A 415 -0.04 27.25 -8.26
C SER A 415 1.23 26.86 -7.52
N LYS A 416 1.65 25.58 -7.60
CA LYS A 416 2.77 25.02 -6.84
C LYS A 416 3.60 24.02 -7.65
N LYS A 417 4.84 23.80 -7.21
CA LYS A 417 5.79 22.83 -7.78
C LYS A 417 6.68 22.24 -6.70
N VAL A 418 7.12 21.00 -6.86
CA VAL A 418 7.95 20.31 -5.87
C VAL A 418 9.21 19.74 -6.53
N VAL A 419 10.34 19.90 -5.87
CA VAL A 419 11.63 19.27 -6.14
C VAL A 419 11.90 18.29 -5.00
N VAL A 420 12.36 17.08 -5.31
CA VAL A 420 12.67 16.04 -4.32
C VAL A 420 14.12 15.66 -4.46
N VAL A 421 14.86 15.75 -3.36
CA VAL A 421 16.27 15.40 -3.30
C VAL A 421 16.40 14.09 -2.52
N ARG A 422 17.14 13.15 -3.11
CA ARG A 422 17.53 11.90 -2.45
C ARG A 422 18.99 11.98 -2.03
N SER A 423 19.32 11.38 -0.90
CA SER A 423 20.70 11.23 -0.44
C SER A 423 20.86 9.94 0.36
N LEU A 424 22.13 9.59 0.60
CA LEU A 424 22.51 8.47 1.44
C LEU A 424 22.67 8.93 2.89
N MET A 425 22.27 8.06 3.81
CA MET A 425 22.54 8.17 5.24
C MET A 425 23.25 6.91 5.71
N ASP A 426 24.31 7.07 6.51
CA ASP A 426 25.07 5.95 7.07
C ASP A 426 24.24 5.15 8.10
N GLU A 427 23.34 5.83 8.80
CA GLU A 427 22.49 5.25 9.83
C GLU A 427 21.03 5.15 9.37
N LYS A 428 20.36 4.08 9.78
CA LYS A 428 18.93 3.89 9.51
C LYS A 428 18.12 5.00 10.19
N PRO A 429 17.36 5.83 9.45
CA PRO A 429 16.47 6.81 10.06
C PRO A 429 15.33 6.12 10.82
N THR A 430 14.84 6.80 11.85
CA THR A 430 13.80 6.29 12.76
C THR A 430 12.42 6.86 12.49
N LYS A 431 12.32 8.01 11.81
CA LYS A 431 11.08 8.75 11.58
C LYS A 431 10.74 8.93 10.10
N ILE A 432 11.73 8.97 9.22
CA ILE A 432 11.52 9.03 7.77
C ILE A 432 11.69 7.66 7.11
N ALA A 433 10.93 7.39 6.06
CA ALA A 433 11.07 6.16 5.29
C ALA A 433 12.42 6.11 4.57
N SER A 434 13.01 4.92 4.54
CA SER A 434 14.32 4.65 3.96
C SER A 434 14.37 3.30 3.29
N THR A 435 15.16 3.19 2.23
CA THR A 435 15.47 1.92 1.57
C THR A 435 16.92 1.55 1.88
N PRO A 436 17.19 0.35 2.45
CA PRO A 436 18.56 -0.10 2.67
C PRO A 436 19.29 -0.29 1.34
N LEU A 437 20.54 0.18 1.29
CA LEU A 437 21.46 0.04 0.18
C LEU A 437 22.85 -0.30 0.73
N ASN A 438 23.23 -1.58 0.68
CA ASN A 438 24.46 -2.08 1.28
C ASN A 438 24.55 -1.69 2.78
N ALA A 439 25.56 -0.90 3.16
CA ALA A 439 25.76 -0.41 4.52
C ALA A 439 25.08 0.96 4.80
N GLU A 440 24.42 1.54 3.80
CA GLU A 440 23.79 2.87 3.86
C GLU A 440 22.27 2.78 3.62
N PHE A 441 21.60 3.93 3.70
CA PHE A 441 20.16 4.07 3.53
C PHE A 441 19.84 5.21 2.58
N VAL A 442 19.11 4.93 1.50
CA VAL A 442 18.60 5.96 0.60
C VAL A 442 17.35 6.57 1.22
N VAL A 443 17.36 7.89 1.38
CA VAL A 443 16.26 8.68 1.96
C VAL A 443 15.85 9.81 1.04
N THR A 444 14.63 10.32 1.22
CA THR A 444 14.30 11.67 0.74
C THR A 444 14.90 12.69 1.70
N ALA A 445 16.02 13.29 1.31
CA ALA A 445 16.81 14.18 2.15
C ALA A 445 16.18 15.56 2.30
N CYS A 446 15.56 16.10 1.25
CA CYS A 446 14.72 17.28 1.35
C CYS A 446 13.69 17.36 0.23
N ARG A 447 12.67 18.20 0.42
CA ARG A 447 11.71 18.58 -0.62
C ARG A 447 11.55 20.08 -0.67
N VAL A 448 11.68 20.66 -1.86
CA VAL A 448 11.52 22.11 -2.06
C VAL A 448 10.23 22.34 -2.84
N GLN A 449 9.24 22.93 -2.20
CA GLN A 449 8.00 23.38 -2.81
C GLN A 449 8.07 24.86 -3.14
N ILE A 450 7.71 25.20 -4.37
CA ILE A 450 7.66 26.54 -4.91
C ILE A 450 6.19 26.88 -5.14
N ASP A 451 5.66 27.90 -4.48
CA ASP A 451 4.35 28.47 -4.74
C ASP A 451 4.50 29.73 -5.61
N PHE A 452 4.00 29.68 -6.84
CA PHE A 452 4.14 30.78 -7.80
C PHE A 452 3.15 31.91 -7.55
N GLY A 453 1.94 31.57 -7.09
CA GLY A 453 0.89 32.56 -6.82
C GLY A 453 1.23 33.39 -5.59
N GLU A 454 1.66 32.70 -4.53
CA GLU A 454 2.03 33.33 -3.27
C GLU A 454 3.50 33.76 -3.22
N ARG A 455 4.32 33.37 -4.20
CA ARG A 455 5.77 33.57 -4.21
C ARG A 455 6.40 33.08 -2.90
N ILE A 456 6.05 31.85 -2.50
CA ILE A 456 6.54 31.21 -1.27
C ILE A 456 7.45 30.04 -1.64
N LEU A 457 8.59 29.96 -0.98
CA LEU A 457 9.47 28.80 -1.02
C LEU A 457 9.35 28.03 0.30
N THR A 458 9.05 26.74 0.22
CA THR A 458 8.96 25.84 1.38
C THR A 458 9.94 24.69 1.20
N MET A 459 10.99 24.62 2.01
CA MET A 459 11.89 23.48 2.06
C MET A 459 11.54 22.59 3.27
N GLN A 460 11.10 21.37 3.01
CA GLN A 460 10.91 20.35 4.02
C GLN A 460 12.20 19.56 4.23
N ILE A 461 12.63 19.42 5.48
CA ILE A 461 13.84 18.68 5.88
C ILE A 461 13.53 17.73 7.05
N PRO A 462 14.31 16.63 7.23
CA PRO A 462 14.16 15.74 8.37
C PRO A 462 14.53 16.43 9.69
N SER A 463 13.70 16.26 10.72
CA SER A 463 13.92 16.86 12.05
C SER A 463 14.82 15.97 12.91
N ASN A 464 14.26 14.96 13.59
CA ASN A 464 15.00 14.05 14.47
C ASN A 464 16.10 13.28 13.75
N ASP A 465 15.85 12.86 12.50
CA ASP A 465 16.80 12.04 11.73
C ASP A 465 17.91 12.87 11.04
N TRP A 466 17.88 14.20 11.13
CA TRP A 466 18.93 15.05 10.55
C TRP A 466 19.21 16.33 11.36
N LEU A 467 18.28 17.29 11.42
CA LEU A 467 18.56 18.61 12.01
C LEU A 467 18.98 18.52 13.49
N PHE A 468 18.35 17.64 14.27
CA PHE A 468 18.61 17.51 15.71
C PHE A 468 19.80 16.62 16.04
N LYS A 469 20.48 16.04 15.04
CA LYS A 469 21.72 15.31 15.27
C LYS A 469 22.85 16.26 15.68
N PRO A 470 23.77 15.85 16.58
CA PRO A 470 24.83 16.71 17.10
C PRO A 470 25.68 17.42 16.03
N GLU A 471 25.98 16.73 14.93
CA GLU A 471 26.75 17.22 13.80
C GLU A 471 26.09 18.39 13.05
N ASN A 472 24.76 18.53 13.15
CA ASN A 472 23.99 19.57 12.46
C ASN A 472 23.58 20.73 13.40
N LYS A 473 24.06 20.73 14.66
CA LYS A 473 23.73 21.75 15.68
C LYS A 473 23.93 23.19 15.22
N ARG A 474 24.91 23.45 14.35
CA ARG A 474 25.16 24.79 13.78
C ARG A 474 23.97 25.35 12.99
N TYR A 475 23.24 24.48 12.29
CA TYR A 475 22.05 24.86 11.53
C TYR A 475 20.88 25.11 12.47
N LEU A 476 20.71 24.25 13.48
CA LEU A 476 19.66 24.39 14.48
C LEU A 476 19.75 25.74 15.20
N LEU A 477 20.93 26.15 15.64
CA LEU A 477 21.14 27.43 16.33
C LEU A 477 20.78 28.64 15.44
N ARG A 478 21.10 28.58 14.14
CA ARG A 478 20.76 29.63 13.17
C ARG A 478 19.27 29.64 12.83
N LEU A 479 18.60 28.49 12.87
CA LEU A 479 17.17 28.35 12.56
C LEU A 479 16.25 28.68 13.74
N GLN A 480 16.65 28.39 14.98
CA GLN A 480 15.84 28.63 16.18
C GLN A 480 15.43 30.10 16.36
N HIS A 481 16.21 31.03 15.82
CA HIS A 481 15.94 32.46 15.85
C HIS A 481 15.41 32.99 14.51
N SER A 482 15.17 32.13 13.53
CA SER A 482 14.71 32.50 12.19
C SER A 482 13.19 32.36 12.05
N PRO A 483 12.50 33.32 11.41
CA PRO A 483 11.07 33.21 11.14
C PRO A 483 10.74 32.15 10.08
N MET A 484 11.74 31.56 9.41
CA MET A 484 11.54 30.47 8.46
C MET A 484 11.11 29.15 9.13
N TYR A 485 11.45 28.97 10.40
CA TYR A 485 11.33 27.69 11.10
C TYR A 485 9.87 27.37 11.44
N THR A 486 9.31 26.31 10.83
CA THR A 486 7.96 25.82 11.11
C THR A 486 7.99 24.31 11.37
N PRO A 487 7.87 23.85 12.63
CA PRO A 487 7.80 22.43 12.92
C PRO A 487 6.48 21.84 12.39
N VAL A 488 6.55 20.63 11.83
CA VAL A 488 5.38 19.94 11.26
C VAL A 488 5.02 18.72 12.09
N ASN A 489 5.99 17.84 12.33
CA ASN A 489 5.89 16.70 13.25
C ASN A 489 7.31 16.23 13.65
N ASP A 490 7.38 15.14 14.40
CA ASP A 490 8.65 14.58 14.88
C ASP A 490 9.54 14.00 13.77
N ALA A 491 9.08 13.93 12.52
CA ALA A 491 9.84 13.42 11.39
C ALA A 491 10.39 14.54 10.49
N VAL A 492 9.62 15.61 10.28
CA VAL A 492 9.96 16.69 9.36
C VAL A 492 9.60 18.07 9.90
N LEU A 493 10.31 19.07 9.42
CA LEU A 493 10.01 20.49 9.60
C LEU A 493 10.06 21.21 8.25
N ASN A 494 9.43 22.37 8.18
CA ASN A 494 9.44 23.24 7.02
C ASN A 494 10.25 24.51 7.29
N LEU A 495 11.03 24.92 6.29
CA LEU A 495 11.66 26.23 6.18
C LEU A 495 10.87 27.02 5.15
N VAL A 496 10.21 28.10 5.57
CA VAL A 496 9.29 28.88 4.71
C VAL A 496 9.82 30.29 4.50
N ILE A 497 9.98 30.68 3.23
CA ILE A 497 10.38 32.04 2.83
C ILE A 497 9.29 32.62 1.94
N ALA A 498 8.75 33.77 2.32
CA ALA A 498 7.88 34.57 1.45
C ALA A 498 8.73 35.57 0.66
N LEU A 499 8.76 35.44 -0.67
CA LEU A 499 9.57 36.26 -1.56
C LEU A 499 8.88 37.58 -1.94
N LYS A 500 7.63 37.80 -1.49
CA LYS A 500 6.86 39.04 -1.74
C LYS A 500 7.53 40.30 -1.15
N SER A 501 8.41 40.16 -0.15
CA SER A 501 9.05 41.27 0.56
C SER A 501 10.53 41.48 0.25
N LEU A 502 11.07 40.93 -0.85
CA LEU A 502 12.47 41.13 -1.28
C LEU A 502 12.82 42.58 -1.66
N SER A 503 11.98 43.56 -1.30
CA SER A 503 12.27 44.98 -1.37
C SER A 503 13.33 45.37 -0.32
N ASN A 504 14.61 45.20 -0.67
CA ASN A 504 15.78 45.80 0.00
C ASN A 504 16.14 45.35 1.43
N ASP A 505 15.46 44.35 2.03
CA ASP A 505 15.83 43.86 3.36
C ASP A 505 16.87 42.73 3.29
N GLY A 506 18.10 42.97 3.79
CA GLY A 506 19.19 41.97 3.86
C GLY A 506 18.81 40.66 4.57
N ILE A 507 17.75 40.68 5.38
CA ILE A 507 17.20 39.54 6.12
C ILE A 507 16.70 38.43 5.19
N ALA A 508 16.07 38.77 4.05
CA ALA A 508 15.54 37.77 3.12
C ALA A 508 16.66 37.07 2.32
N LEU A 509 17.77 37.78 2.07
CA LEU A 509 18.95 37.21 1.43
C LEU A 509 19.66 36.22 2.36
N ASP A 510 19.88 36.59 3.63
CA ASP A 510 20.51 35.70 4.62
C ASP A 510 19.69 34.41 4.83
N GLN A 511 18.37 34.53 4.80
CA GLN A 511 17.44 33.40 4.85
C GLN A 511 17.57 32.47 3.63
N LEU A 512 17.63 33.03 2.43
CA LEU A 512 17.84 32.29 1.19
C LEU A 512 19.21 31.60 1.16
N LEU A 513 20.27 32.28 1.61
CA LEU A 513 21.62 31.72 1.72
C LEU A 513 21.67 30.56 2.72
N LEU A 514 21.05 30.70 3.90
CA LEU A 514 20.95 29.62 4.88
C LEU A 514 20.14 28.43 4.34
N MET A 515 19.01 28.68 3.68
CA MET A 515 18.24 27.62 3.03
C MET A 515 19.05 26.93 1.93
N GLY A 516 19.83 27.69 1.15
CA GLY A 516 20.77 27.17 0.14
C GLY A 516 21.83 26.25 0.75
N GLU A 517 22.49 26.69 1.83
CA GLU A 517 23.50 25.91 2.55
C GLU A 517 22.93 24.59 3.11
N ILE A 518 21.73 24.63 3.69
CA ILE A 518 21.03 23.44 4.17
C ILE A 518 20.67 22.52 3.00
N GLY A 519 20.15 23.08 1.91
CA GLY A 519 19.84 22.35 0.69
C GLY A 519 21.07 21.60 0.15
N GLU A 520 22.21 22.30 0.03
CA GLU A 520 23.48 21.72 -0.41
C GLU A 520 23.94 20.57 0.48
N ARG A 521 23.83 20.75 1.80
CA ARG A 521 24.18 19.70 2.76
C ARG A 521 23.27 18.46 2.63
N LEU A 522 22.04 18.65 2.17
CA LEU A 522 21.04 17.60 1.90
C LEU A 522 21.06 17.11 0.44
N GLY A 523 22.11 17.44 -0.33
CA GLY A 523 22.32 16.91 -1.69
C GLY A 523 21.72 17.74 -2.82
N LEU A 524 21.19 18.94 -2.54
CA LEU A 524 20.78 19.86 -3.59
C LEU A 524 22.02 20.48 -4.26
N ALA A 525 21.95 20.77 -5.55
CA ALA A 525 23.05 21.41 -6.27
C ALA A 525 23.36 22.81 -5.70
N ARG A 526 24.64 23.19 -5.73
CA ARG A 526 25.09 24.50 -5.24
C ARG A 526 24.39 25.66 -5.96
N GLY A 527 23.93 26.64 -5.18
CA GLY A 527 23.21 27.82 -5.68
C GLY A 527 21.84 27.53 -6.31
N GLU A 528 21.29 26.32 -6.18
CA GLU A 528 19.99 25.96 -6.77
C GLU A 528 18.82 26.75 -6.17
N ILE A 529 18.82 26.93 -4.84
CA ILE A 529 17.79 27.72 -4.14
C ILE A 529 17.77 29.18 -4.63
N LEU A 530 18.94 29.76 -4.88
CA LEU A 530 19.05 31.13 -5.38
C LEU A 530 18.50 31.23 -6.81
N ARG A 531 18.84 30.28 -7.69
CA ARG A 531 18.27 30.20 -9.04
C ARG A 531 16.76 30.02 -9.05
N ILE A 532 16.22 29.23 -8.12
CA ILE A 532 14.78 29.10 -7.90
C ILE A 532 14.18 30.43 -7.42
N ALA A 533 14.81 31.12 -6.47
CA ALA A 533 14.29 32.39 -5.95
C ALA A 533 14.28 33.50 -7.02
N ASP A 534 15.36 33.66 -7.79
CA ASP A 534 15.50 34.68 -8.85
C ASP A 534 14.37 34.61 -9.88
N SER A 535 13.97 33.41 -10.22
CA SER A 535 12.95 33.17 -11.23
C SER A 535 11.52 33.58 -10.82
N LEU A 536 11.25 33.62 -9.52
CA LEU A 536 9.99 34.06 -8.95
C LEU A 536 9.94 35.60 -8.90
N TRP A 537 11.07 36.26 -9.22
CA TRP A 537 11.27 37.69 -9.19
C TRP A 537 12.07 38.24 -10.40
N PRO A 538 11.60 38.04 -11.65
CA PRO A 538 12.36 38.40 -12.86
C PRO A 538 12.54 39.92 -13.08
N GLU A 539 11.83 40.77 -12.35
CA GLU A 539 11.80 42.23 -12.56
C GLU A 539 12.96 43.00 -11.89
N LYS A 540 13.83 42.35 -11.11
CA LYS A 540 15.07 42.95 -10.60
C LYS A 540 16.29 42.20 -11.14
N HIS A 541 17.02 42.87 -12.03
CA HIS A 541 18.26 42.40 -12.65
C HIS A 541 19.26 41.78 -11.66
N HIS A 542 19.87 40.67 -12.10
CA HIS A 542 21.23 40.21 -11.76
C HIS A 542 21.75 40.61 -10.37
N VAL A 543 21.19 39.99 -9.32
CA VAL A 543 21.95 39.88 -8.07
C VAL A 543 23.06 38.87 -8.34
N HIS A 544 24.30 39.34 -8.50
CA HIS A 544 25.46 38.46 -8.46
C HIS A 544 25.62 37.97 -7.01
N TYR A 545 25.10 36.77 -6.74
CA TYR A 545 25.38 36.08 -5.50
C TYR A 545 26.84 35.58 -5.52
N PRO A 546 27.59 35.69 -4.41
CA PRO A 546 29.00 35.32 -4.33
C PRO A 546 29.28 33.81 -4.50
#